data_AF-A0A7W0FT57-F1
#
_entry.id   AF-A0A7W0FT57-F1
#
_cell.length_a   1.000
_cell.length_b   1.000
_cell.length_c   1.000
_cell.angle_alpha   90.00
_cell.angle_beta   90.00
_cell.angle_gamma   90.00
#
_symmetry.space_group_name_H-M   'P 1'
#
loop_
_entity.id
_entity.type
_entity.pdbx_description
1 polymer ?
#
loop_
_entity_poly.entity_id
_entity_poly.type
_entity_poly.pdbx_seq_one_letter_code
_entity_poly.pdbx_strand_id
1 'polypeptide(L)'
;MLIHKVYRSIDAVEFVEGGTLIDVMNRADKRKLIDSIQEMRILKDLRNDIAHEYISERIQFLHQEIFERAPKLLELVDRAVDYCRRYR
;
A
#
# COMPACT_ATOMS: atom_id res chain seq x y z
N MET A 1 2.05 0.88 -6.02
CA MET A 1 0.90 1.46 -6.76
C MET A 1 -0.17 2.00 -5.83
N LEU A 2 -0.55 1.28 -4.76
CA LEU A 2 -1.60 1.69 -3.80
C LEU A 2 -1.37 3.10 -3.22
N ILE A 3 -0.21 3.36 -2.61
CA ILE A 3 0.10 4.67 -1.99
C ILE A 3 0.17 5.79 -3.03
N HIS A 4 0.93 5.57 -4.11
CA HIS A 4 1.25 6.64 -5.07
C HIS A 4 0.08 6.99 -6.00
N LYS A 5 -0.82 6.04 -6.26
CA LYS A 5 -1.97 6.25 -7.15
C LYS A 5 -3.26 6.33 -6.35
N VAL A 6 -3.65 5.26 -5.67
CA VAL A 6 -4.98 5.16 -5.03
C VAL A 6 -5.15 6.17 -3.91
N TYR A 7 -4.25 6.20 -2.91
CA TYR A 7 -4.41 7.13 -1.77
C TYR A 7 -4.23 8.59 -2.17
N ARG A 8 -3.37 8.89 -3.16
CA ARG A 8 -3.30 10.23 -3.74
C ARG A 8 -4.57 10.64 -4.48
N SER A 9 -5.19 9.71 -5.20
CA SER A 9 -6.47 9.98 -5.86
C SER A 9 -7.59 10.22 -4.84
N ILE A 10 -7.59 9.49 -3.73
CA ILE A 10 -8.52 9.73 -2.61
C ILE A 10 -8.31 11.14 -2.02
N ASP A 11 -7.05 11.51 -1.74
CA ASP A 11 -6.72 12.87 -1.29
C ASP A 11 -7.22 13.93 -2.28
N ALA A 12 -7.05 13.72 -3.59
CA ALA A 12 -7.51 14.65 -4.61
C ALA A 12 -9.04 14.80 -4.65
N VAL A 13 -9.79 13.70 -4.49
CA VAL A 13 -11.26 13.72 -4.40
C VAL A 13 -11.74 14.46 -3.14
N GLU A 14 -10.97 14.40 -2.07
CA GLU A 14 -11.23 15.14 -0.82
C GLU A 14 -10.74 16.59 -0.84
N PHE A 15 -10.30 17.10 -1.99
CA PHE A 15 -9.71 18.43 -2.15
C PHE A 15 -8.49 18.67 -1.23
N VAL A 16 -7.78 17.59 -0.86
CA VAL A 16 -6.53 17.66 -0.13
C VAL A 16 -5.39 17.78 -1.13
N GLU A 17 -4.85 18.98 -1.26
CA GLU A 17 -3.78 19.26 -2.22
C GLU A 17 -2.38 19.02 -1.63
N GLY A 18 -1.51 18.49 -2.48
CA GLY A 18 -0.08 18.39 -2.21
C GLY A 18 0.31 17.44 -1.06
N GLY A 19 1.51 17.68 -0.55
CA GLY A 19 2.15 16.86 0.49
C GLY A 19 3.11 15.81 -0.05
N THR A 20 4.02 15.41 0.84
CA THR A 20 4.96 14.33 0.62
C THR A 20 4.25 12.97 0.63
N LEU A 21 4.96 11.90 0.25
CA LEU A 21 4.44 10.53 0.41
C LEU A 21 4.16 10.19 1.87
N ILE A 22 4.91 10.75 2.81
CA ILE A 22 4.67 10.57 4.24
C ILE A 22 3.32 11.19 4.63
N ASP A 23 3.00 12.36 4.10
CA ASP A 23 1.70 13.01 4.36
C ASP A 23 0.54 12.17 3.84
N VAL A 24 0.65 11.64 2.62
CA VAL A 24 -0.36 10.71 2.06
C VAL A 24 -0.55 9.49 2.95
N MET A 25 0.53 8.88 3.45
CA MET A 25 0.46 7.72 4.34
C MET A 25 -0.15 8.08 5.70
N ASN A 26 0.21 9.22 6.29
CA ASN A 26 -0.37 9.71 7.53
C ASN A 26 -1.87 9.95 7.40
N ARG A 27 -2.33 10.49 6.27
CA ARG A 27 -3.76 10.69 6.05
C ARG A 27 -4.49 9.38 5.78
N ALA A 28 -3.88 8.44 5.05
CA ALA A 28 -4.42 7.10 4.85
C ALA A 28 -4.61 6.36 6.19
N ASP A 29 -3.65 6.49 7.11
CA ASP A 29 -3.71 5.95 8.46
C ASP A 29 -4.89 6.56 9.26
N LYS A 30 -5.01 7.90 9.25
CA LYS A 30 -6.15 8.60 9.87
C LYS A 30 -7.50 8.17 9.31
N ARG A 31 -7.57 7.80 8.02
CA ARG A 31 -8.78 7.29 7.35
C ARG A 31 -9.00 5.78 7.58
N LYS A 32 -8.11 5.11 8.31
CA LYS A 32 -8.10 3.65 8.54
C LYS A 32 -7.97 2.83 7.23
N LEU A 33 -7.37 3.43 6.21
CA LEU A 33 -7.09 2.77 4.94
C LEU A 33 -5.87 1.85 5.01
N ILE A 34 -5.01 2.08 6.01
CA ILE A 34 -3.83 1.26 6.35
C ILE A 34 -3.80 1.04 7.85
N ASP A 35 -3.11 -0.01 8.31
CA ASP A 35 -2.97 -0.29 9.74
C ASP A 35 -1.70 0.35 10.33
N SER A 36 -0.64 0.48 9.52
CA SER A 36 0.53 1.29 9.89
C SER A 36 1.35 1.71 8.68
N ILE A 37 2.07 2.82 8.84
CA ILE A 37 3.04 3.30 7.84
C ILE A 37 4.20 2.29 7.67
N GLN A 38 4.58 1.61 8.75
CA GLN A 38 5.67 0.64 8.71
C GLN A 38 5.32 -0.57 7.84
N GLU A 39 4.11 -1.09 7.96
CA GLU A 39 3.62 -2.19 7.14
C GLU A 39 3.60 -1.81 5.64
N MET A 40 3.19 -0.58 5.34
CA MET A 40 3.22 -0.07 3.97
C MET A 40 4.64 0.04 3.40
N ARG A 41 5.64 0.35 4.24
CA ARG A 41 7.05 0.32 3.82
C ARG A 41 7.49 -1.10 3.50
N ILE A 42 7.17 -2.06 4.35
CA ILE A 42 7.52 -3.48 4.14
C ILE A 42 6.91 -4.00 2.83
N LEU A 43 5.63 -3.72 2.56
CA LEU A 43 4.99 -4.11 1.30
C LEU A 43 5.64 -3.46 0.08
N LYS A 44 6.11 -2.20 0.21
CA LYS A 44 6.82 -1.50 -0.86
C LYS A 44 8.18 -2.14 -1.13
N ASP A 45 8.90 -2.50 -0.08
CA ASP A 45 10.24 -3.08 -0.17
C ASP A 45 10.17 -4.51 -0.71
N LEU A 46 9.20 -5.33 -0.26
CA LEU A 46 8.91 -6.63 -0.87
C LEU A 46 8.66 -6.52 -2.38
N ARG A 47 7.86 -5.54 -2.81
CA ARG A 47 7.63 -5.29 -4.25
C ARG A 47 8.91 -4.87 -4.99
N ASN A 48 9.83 -4.17 -4.33
CA ASN A 48 11.12 -3.82 -4.90
C ASN A 48 12.01 -5.06 -5.04
N ASP A 49 12.00 -5.94 -4.04
CA ASP A 49 12.75 -7.20 -4.03
C ASP A 49 12.25 -8.18 -5.09
N ILE A 50 10.93 -8.19 -5.37
CA ILE A 50 10.36 -8.95 -6.51
C ILE A 50 10.84 -8.39 -7.85
N ALA A 51 10.91 -7.06 -7.97
CA ALA A 51 11.26 -6.38 -9.22
C ALA A 51 12.76 -6.40 -9.51
N HIS A 52 13.60 -6.42 -8.48
CA HIS A 52 15.04 -6.63 -8.62
C HIS A 52 15.31 -8.13 -8.71
N GLU A 53 15.80 -8.61 -9.85
CA GLU A 53 16.07 -10.02 -10.15
C GLU A 53 17.22 -10.67 -9.31
N TYR A 54 17.44 -10.29 -8.05
CA TYR A 54 18.30 -11.02 -7.09
C TYR A 54 17.66 -12.35 -6.62
N ILE A 55 16.81 -12.93 -7.47
CA ILE A 55 15.84 -13.97 -7.16
C ILE A 55 16.54 -15.31 -6.93
N SER A 56 17.66 -15.59 -7.61
CA SER A 56 18.26 -16.93 -7.60
C SER A 56 18.69 -17.43 -6.22
N GLU A 57 19.16 -16.55 -5.32
CA GLU A 57 19.61 -16.95 -3.97
C GLU A 57 18.54 -16.82 -2.88
N ARG A 58 17.43 -16.10 -3.15
CA ARG A 58 16.41 -15.76 -2.13
C ARG A 58 14.99 -16.16 -2.50
N ILE A 59 14.78 -16.92 -3.58
CA ILE A 59 13.44 -17.25 -4.08
C ILE A 59 12.54 -17.94 -3.04
N GLN A 60 13.10 -18.82 -2.21
CA GLN A 60 12.34 -19.53 -1.18
C GLN A 60 11.84 -18.60 -0.08
N PHE A 61 12.71 -17.71 0.41
CA PHE A 61 12.34 -16.69 1.40
C PHE A 61 11.32 -15.70 0.84
N LEU A 62 11.54 -15.25 -0.40
CA LEU A 62 10.64 -14.34 -1.08
C LEU A 62 9.24 -14.94 -1.27
N HIS A 63 9.16 -16.23 -1.63
CA HIS A 63 7.90 -16.94 -1.77
C HIS A 63 7.10 -16.96 -0.46
N GLN A 64 7.75 -17.27 0.66
CA GLN A 64 7.09 -17.28 1.97
C GLN A 64 6.60 -15.88 2.35
N GLU A 65 7.45 -14.86 2.22
CA GLU A 65 7.07 -13.46 2.53
C GLU A 65 5.90 -12.97 1.66
N ILE A 66 5.86 -13.34 0.38
CA ILE A 66 4.73 -13.02 -0.50
C ILE A 66 3.46 -13.71 0.00
N PHE A 67 3.53 -15.00 0.31
CA PHE A 67 2.37 -15.78 0.72
C PHE A 67 1.77 -15.24 2.03
N GLU A 68 2.61 -14.86 2.99
CA GLU A 68 2.18 -14.30 4.27
C GLU A 68 1.58 -12.88 4.12
N ARG A 69 2.10 -12.07 3.20
CA ARG A 69 1.73 -10.64 3.08
C ARG A 69 0.69 -10.35 2.01
N ALA A 70 0.49 -11.24 1.04
CA ALA A 70 -0.50 -11.05 -0.02
C ALA A 70 -1.95 -10.92 0.50
N PRO A 71 -2.43 -11.74 1.46
CA PRO A 71 -3.79 -11.57 2.00
C PRO A 71 -4.00 -10.19 2.60
N LYS A 72 -2.97 -9.68 3.29
CA LYS A 72 -2.99 -8.36 3.89
C LYS A 72 -3.05 -7.24 2.86
N LEU A 73 -2.26 -7.35 1.79
CA LEU A 73 -2.33 -6.39 0.68
C LEU A 73 -3.73 -6.37 0.04
N LEU A 74 -4.36 -7.52 -0.15
CA LEU A 74 -5.72 -7.61 -0.70
C LEU A 74 -6.74 -6.96 0.24
N GLU A 75 -6.64 -7.20 1.55
CA GLU A 75 -7.48 -6.53 2.55
C GLU A 75 -7.38 -5.00 2.45
N LEU A 76 -6.17 -4.45 2.29
CA LEU A 76 -5.97 -3.00 2.13
C LEU A 76 -6.58 -2.45 0.84
N VAL A 77 -6.59 -3.24 -0.24
CA VAL A 77 -7.27 -2.90 -1.49
C VAL A 77 -8.78 -2.86 -1.27
N ASP A 78 -9.34 -3.86 -0.60
CA ASP A 78 -10.78 -3.92 -0.32
C ASP A 78 -11.23 -2.72 0.54
N ARG A 79 -10.47 -2.39 1.59
CA ARG A 79 -10.73 -1.18 2.40
C ARG A 79 -10.72 0.10 1.55
N ALA A 80 -9.77 0.23 0.62
CA ALA A 80 -9.71 1.40 -0.26
C ALA A 80 -10.91 1.46 -1.20
N VAL A 81 -11.33 0.32 -1.77
CA VAL A 81 -12.53 0.23 -2.61
C VAL A 81 -13.78 0.59 -1.82
N ASP A 82 -13.94 0.04 -0.62
CA ASP A 82 -15.08 0.31 0.26
C ASP A 82 -15.14 1.77 0.71
N TYR A 83 -13.98 2.38 0.94
CA TYR A 83 -13.90 3.82 1.21
C TYR A 83 -14.39 4.64 0.02
N CYS A 84 -13.90 4.35 -1.19
CA CYS A 84 -14.29 5.06 -2.41
C CYS A 84 -15.78 4.89 -2.73
N ARG A 85 -16.39 3.75 -2.39
CA ARG A 85 -17.83 3.52 -2.59
C ARG A 85 -18.73 4.51 -1.84
N ARG A 86 -18.22 5.18 -0.78
CA ARG A 86 -18.97 6.19 -0.03
C ARG A 86 -19.17 7.50 -0.81
N TYR A 87 -18.39 7.73 -1.85
CA TYR A 87 -18.45 8.92 -2.70
C TYR A 87 -19.25 8.69 -4.00
N ARG A 88 -20.00 7.58 -4.08
CA ARG A 88 -20.85 7.22 -5.22
C ARG A 88 -22.29 7.69 -5.02
#